data_AF-A0A7U9KN79-F1
#
_entry.id   AF-A0A7U9KN79-F1
#
_cell.length_a   1.000
_cell.length_b   1.000
_cell.length_c   1.000
_cell.angle_alpha   90.00
_cell.angle_beta   90.00
_cell.angle_gamma   90.00
#
_symmetry.space_group_name_H-M   'P 1'
#
loop_
_entity.id
_entity.type
_entity.pdbx_description
1 polymer ?
#
loop_
_entity_poly.entity_id
_entity_poly.type
_entity_poly.pdbx_seq_one_letter_code
_entity_poly.pdbx_strand_id
1 'polypeptide(L)'
;MAAKKGLSWGFAVAVGVMAVSVVVDWGRGEGLDWAVVAFLLMVGPHVVGEVLRAYGRDRAAARADAVSNWLVLPAGVVLWAGLIVGWSRGEGTPWLPFAAAVLISLGAAMMGVAALRRRRAAA
;
A
#
# COMPACT_ATOMS: atom_id res chain seq x y z
N MET A 1 7.97 22.21 14.43
CA MET A 1 8.56 21.49 13.27
C MET A 1 9.33 20.22 13.67
N ALA A 2 10.08 20.20 14.78
CA ALA A 2 10.81 19.01 15.22
C ALA A 2 9.92 17.77 15.50
N ALA A 3 8.75 17.96 16.13
CA ALA A 3 7.82 16.87 16.43
C ALA A 3 7.24 16.18 15.17
N LYS A 4 6.97 16.93 14.09
CA LYS A 4 6.53 16.36 12.81
C LYS A 4 7.61 15.49 12.14
N LYS A 5 8.88 15.91 12.23
CA LYS A 5 10.03 15.13 11.74
C LYS A 5 10.28 13.87 12.57
N GLY A 6 10.05 13.93 13.89
CA GLY A 6 10.18 12.76 14.77
C GLY A 6 9.13 11.70 14.48
N LEU A 7 7.88 12.10 14.27
CA LEU A 7 6.78 11.19 13.93
C LEU A 7 6.98 10.52 12.57
N SER A 8 7.40 11.28 11.54
CA SER A 8 7.67 10.73 10.21
C SER A 8 8.82 9.71 10.22
N TRP A 9 9.86 9.97 11.02
CA TRP A 9 10.98 9.04 11.19
C TRP A 9 10.60 7.77 11.95
N GLY A 10 9.84 7.90 13.05
CA GLY A 10 9.35 6.75 13.80
C GLY A 10 8.46 5.84 12.94
N PHE A 11 7.58 6.43 12.14
CA PHE A 11 6.75 5.70 11.18
C PHE A 11 7.58 5.02 10.09
N ALA A 12 8.60 5.70 9.55
CA ALA A 12 9.50 5.12 8.56
C ALA A 12 10.25 3.89 9.09
N VAL A 13 10.75 3.96 10.34
CA VAL A 13 11.41 2.84 11.01
C VAL A 13 10.43 1.69 11.22
N ALA A 14 9.21 1.96 11.70
CA ALA A 14 8.20 0.93 11.90
C ALA A 14 7.87 0.19 10.58
N VAL A 15 7.64 0.93 9.49
CA VAL A 15 7.38 0.37 8.16
C VAL A 15 8.57 -0.44 7.65
N GLY A 16 9.80 0.05 7.87
CA GLY A 16 11.02 -0.67 7.51
C GLY A 16 11.17 -2.00 8.27
N VAL A 17 10.93 -1.99 9.59
CA VAL A 17 10.95 -3.20 10.42
C VAL A 17 9.88 -4.19 9.95
N MET A 18 8.66 -3.72 9.69
CA MET A 18 7.57 -4.56 9.18
C MET A 18 7.95 -5.25 7.86
N ALA A 19 8.57 -4.52 6.94
CA ALA A 19 9.03 -5.08 5.67
C ALA A 19 10.10 -6.16 5.85
N VAL A 20 11.06 -5.94 6.76
CA VAL A 20 12.10 -6.94 7.07
C VAL A 20 11.48 -8.19 7.70
N SER A 21 10.56 -8.04 8.65
CA SER A 21 9.89 -9.16 9.29
C SER A 21 9.18 -10.06 8.27
N VAL A 22 8.40 -9.49 7.35
CA VAL A 22 7.72 -10.27 6.30
C VAL A 22 8.71 -11.07 5.44
N VAL A 23 9.85 -10.47 5.08
CA VAL A 23 10.87 -11.16 4.29
C VAL A 23 11.51 -12.30 5.08
N VAL A 24 11.74 -12.11 6.38
CA VAL A 24 12.26 -13.14 7.28
C VAL A 24 11.27 -14.29 7.44
N ASP A 25 10.01 -14.00 7.71
CA ASP A 25 8.95 -14.99 7.89
C ASP A 25 8.75 -15.82 6.61
N TRP A 26 8.79 -15.15 5.45
CA TRP A 26 8.77 -15.83 4.16
C TRP A 26 10.00 -16.72 3.95
N GLY A 27 11.20 -16.22 4.28
CA GLY A 27 12.44 -17.00 4.21
C GLY A 27 12.47 -18.22 5.13
N ARG A 28 11.73 -18.17 6.25
CA ARG A 28 11.53 -19.29 7.19
C ARG A 28 10.44 -20.26 6.75
N GLY A 29 9.67 -19.93 5.71
CA GLY A 29 8.55 -20.73 5.23
C GLY A 29 7.27 -20.59 6.06
N GLU A 30 7.18 -19.58 6.93
CA GLU A 30 6.03 -19.35 7.83
C GLU A 30 4.79 -18.78 7.10
N GLY A 31 4.91 -18.58 5.79
CA GLY A 31 3.87 -17.98 4.95
C GLY A 31 3.97 -16.46 4.94
N LEU A 32 3.48 -15.86 3.86
CA LEU A 32 3.53 -14.41 3.66
C LEU A 32 2.24 -13.80 4.22
N ASP A 33 2.36 -12.88 5.18
CA ASP A 33 1.20 -12.10 5.64
C ASP A 33 0.77 -11.13 4.54
N TRP A 34 -0.23 -11.56 3.78
CA TRP A 34 -0.76 -10.84 2.62
C TRP A 34 -1.39 -9.49 3.00
N ALA A 35 -1.93 -9.34 4.20
CA ALA A 35 -2.50 -8.07 4.66
C ALA A 35 -1.40 -7.06 4.95
N VAL A 36 -0.32 -7.50 5.60
CA VAL A 36 0.89 -6.69 5.81
C VAL A 36 1.54 -6.32 4.48
N VAL A 37 1.61 -7.24 3.52
CA VAL A 37 2.17 -6.93 2.20
C VAL A 37 1.35 -5.90 1.45
N ALA A 38 0.01 -6.03 1.45
CA ALA A 38 -0.85 -5.02 0.86
C ALA A 38 -0.67 -3.65 1.52
N PHE A 39 -0.54 -3.61 2.85
CA PHE A 39 -0.25 -2.38 3.58
C PHE A 39 1.10 -1.77 3.18
N LEU A 40 2.16 -2.58 3.10
CA LEU A 40 3.50 -2.13 2.70
C LEU A 40 3.52 -1.58 1.27
N LEU A 41 2.75 -2.17 0.35
CA LEU A 41 2.62 -1.66 -1.02
C LEU A 41 1.98 -0.27 -1.04
N MET A 42 1.00 -0.01 -0.18
CA MET A 42 0.37 1.32 -0.10
C MET A 42 1.24 2.36 0.60
N VAL A 43 1.88 1.97 1.70
CA VAL A 43 2.55 2.91 2.62
C VAL A 43 4.02 3.13 2.28
N GLY A 44 4.72 2.09 1.81
CA GLY A 44 6.15 2.12 1.51
C GLY A 44 6.58 3.29 0.61
N PRO A 45 5.94 3.53 -0.54
CA PRO A 45 6.28 4.64 -1.43
C PRO A 45 6.09 6.01 -0.78
N HIS A 46 5.08 6.16 0.08
CA HIS A 46 4.79 7.40 0.78
C HIS A 46 5.89 7.72 1.80
N VAL A 47 6.29 6.72 2.58
CA VAL A 47 7.42 6.81 3.53
C VAL A 47 8.72 7.13 2.80
N VAL A 48 9.00 6.45 1.68
CA VAL A 48 10.18 6.75 0.85
C VAL A 48 10.14 8.18 0.33
N GLY A 49 8.98 8.66 -0.10
CA GLY A 49 8.78 10.05 -0.52
C GLY A 49 9.10 11.05 0.58
N GLU A 50 8.60 10.84 1.80
CA GLU A 50 8.92 11.70 2.96
C GLU A 50 10.40 11.72 3.30
N VAL A 51 11.05 10.55 3.31
CA VAL A 51 12.50 10.44 3.54
C VAL A 51 13.26 11.19 2.45
N LEU A 52 12.92 11.00 1.17
CA LEU A 52 13.58 11.69 0.06
C LEU A 52 13.44 13.22 0.14
N ARG A 53 12.27 13.73 0.54
CA ARG A 53 12.08 15.19 0.79
C ARG A 53 12.93 15.68 1.95
N ALA A 54 13.05 14.90 3.03
CA ALA A 54 13.89 15.26 4.17
C ALA A 54 15.38 15.39 3.78
N TYR A 55 15.83 14.67 2.75
CA TYR A 55 17.17 14.76 2.16
C TYR A 55 17.27 15.74 0.96
N GLY A 56 16.24 16.55 0.70
CA GLY A 56 16.24 17.55 -0.37
C GLY A 56 16.15 16.98 -1.80
N ARG A 57 15.70 15.74 -1.96
CA ARG A 57 15.55 15.07 -3.27
C ARG A 57 14.12 15.14 -3.81
N ASP A 58 13.62 16.35 -4.06
CA ASP A 58 12.22 16.60 -4.42
C ASP A 58 11.77 15.88 -5.71
N ARG A 59 12.65 15.80 -6.72
CA ARG A 59 12.35 15.06 -7.96
C ARG A 59 12.16 13.56 -7.72
N ALA A 60 12.92 12.98 -6.80
CA ALA A 60 12.79 11.56 -6.47
C ALA A 60 11.55 11.32 -5.58
N ALA A 61 11.24 12.25 -4.68
CA ALA A 61 10.02 12.19 -3.89
C ALA A 61 8.75 12.26 -4.76
N ALA A 62 8.71 13.15 -5.75
CA ALA A 62 7.59 13.23 -6.69
C ALA A 62 7.39 11.93 -7.49
N ARG A 63 8.48 11.22 -7.81
CA ARG A 63 8.40 9.89 -8.43
C ARG A 63 7.83 8.85 -7.46
N ALA A 64 8.22 8.89 -6.19
CA ALA A 64 7.69 8.01 -5.17
C ALA A 64 6.17 8.22 -4.95
N ASP A 65 5.71 9.48 -4.94
CA ASP A 65 4.27 9.78 -4.88
C ASP A 65 3.52 9.25 -6.09
N ALA A 66 4.09 9.42 -7.30
CA ALA A 66 3.48 8.90 -8.52
C ALA A 66 3.37 7.38 -8.49
N VAL A 67 4.39 6.68 -8.00
CA VAL A 67 4.38 5.22 -7.81
C VAL A 67 3.36 4.79 -6.75
N SER A 68 3.21 5.56 -5.67
CA SER A 68 2.20 5.32 -4.62
C SER A 68 0.78 5.21 -5.19
N ASN A 69 0.42 6.09 -6.14
CA ASN A 69 -0.89 6.08 -6.76
C ASN A 69 -1.16 4.80 -7.58
N TRP A 70 -0.12 4.22 -8.18
CA TRP A 70 -0.25 2.98 -8.95
C TRP A 70 -0.31 1.73 -8.07
N LEU A 71 0.34 1.76 -6.90
CA LEU A 71 0.43 0.60 -6.02
C LEU A 71 -0.86 0.28 -5.24
N VAL A 72 -1.84 1.19 -5.26
CA VAL A 72 -3.19 0.94 -4.74
C VAL A 72 -3.85 -0.26 -5.43
N LEU A 73 -3.65 -0.43 -6.74
CA LEU A 73 -4.22 -1.53 -7.51
C LEU A 73 -3.63 -2.91 -7.12
N PRO A 74 -2.31 -3.13 -7.16
CA PRO A 74 -1.72 -4.39 -6.72
C PRO A 74 -1.96 -4.67 -5.24
N ALA A 75 -2.01 -3.65 -4.37
CA ALA A 75 -2.41 -3.85 -2.97
C ALA A 75 -3.82 -4.44 -2.86
N GLY A 76 -4.79 -3.91 -3.62
CA GLY A 76 -6.14 -4.48 -3.69
C GLY A 76 -6.17 -5.91 -4.22
N VAL A 77 -5.38 -6.21 -5.25
CA VAL A 77 -5.25 -7.58 -5.81
C VAL A 77 -4.71 -8.54 -4.77
N VAL A 78 -3.67 -8.16 -4.02
CA VAL A 78 -3.09 -8.98 -2.95
C VAL A 78 -4.13 -9.27 -1.85
N LEU A 79 -4.90 -8.26 -1.44
CA LEU A 79 -5.96 -8.46 -0.43
C LEU A 79 -7.02 -9.44 -0.91
N TRP A 80 -7.54 -9.27 -2.13
CA TRP A 80 -8.54 -10.20 -2.68
C TRP A 80 -7.98 -11.61 -2.86
N ALA A 81 -6.74 -11.75 -3.33
CA ALA A 81 -6.09 -13.05 -3.45
C ALA A 81 -5.95 -13.75 -2.09
N GLY A 82 -5.51 -13.02 -1.06
CA GLY A 82 -5.40 -13.53 0.31
C GLY A 82 -6.76 -13.97 0.88
N LEU A 83 -7.81 -13.17 0.70
CA LEU A 83 -9.17 -13.50 1.13
C LEU A 83 -9.71 -14.76 0.42
N ILE A 84 -9.54 -14.85 -0.91
CA ILE A 84 -9.99 -16.01 -1.69
C ILE A 84 -9.26 -17.28 -1.23
N VAL A 85 -7.95 -17.20 -1.01
CA VAL A 85 -7.16 -18.33 -0.51
C VAL A 85 -7.61 -18.73 0.90
N GLY A 86 -7.81 -17.78 1.81
CA GLY A 86 -8.32 -18.04 3.17
C GLY A 86 -9.69 -18.73 3.14
N TRP A 87 -10.63 -18.21 2.36
CA TRP A 87 -11.94 -18.82 2.18
C TRP A 87 -11.86 -20.24 1.59
N SER A 88 -10.95 -20.48 0.64
CA SER A 88 -10.75 -21.82 0.07
C SER A 88 -10.21 -22.84 1.09
N ARG A 89 -9.56 -22.37 2.15
CA ARG A 89 -9.08 -23.18 3.28
C ARG A 89 -10.13 -23.34 4.39
N GLY A 90 -11.31 -22.75 4.24
CA GLY A 90 -12.36 -22.75 5.25
C GLY A 90 -12.11 -21.76 6.39
N GLU A 91 -11.19 -20.81 6.21
CA GLU A 91 -10.96 -19.74 7.18
C GLU A 91 -12.16 -18.78 7.16
N GLY A 92 -12.55 -18.29 8.33
CA GLY A 92 -13.58 -17.25 8.45
C GLY A 92 -13.13 -15.93 7.80
N THR A 93 -14.07 -15.02 7.53
CA THR A 93 -13.73 -13.74 6.89
C THR A 93 -13.01 -12.80 7.86
N PRO A 94 -11.76 -12.40 7.58
CA PRO A 94 -11.13 -11.33 8.33
C PRO A 94 -11.74 -9.98 7.87
N TRP A 95 -12.65 -9.45 8.68
CA TRP A 95 -13.48 -8.30 8.33
C TRP A 95 -12.69 -7.04 8.00
N LEU A 96 -11.55 -6.80 8.66
CA LEU A 96 -10.74 -5.60 8.45
C LEU A 96 -10.02 -5.60 7.08
N PRO A 97 -9.27 -6.66 6.70
CA PRO A 97 -8.76 -6.79 5.34
C PRO A 97 -9.87 -6.80 4.27
N PHE A 98 -11.01 -7.40 4.56
CA PHE A 98 -12.17 -7.39 3.65
C PHE A 98 -12.69 -5.97 3.40
N ALA A 99 -12.92 -5.19 4.47
CA ALA A 99 -13.35 -3.80 4.35
C ALA A 99 -12.32 -2.96 3.57
N ALA A 100 -11.02 -3.16 3.84
CA ALA A 100 -9.96 -2.49 3.10
C ALA A 100 -10.00 -2.84 1.60
N ALA A 101 -10.16 -4.12 1.26
CA ALA A 101 -10.24 -4.57 -0.13
C ALA A 101 -11.42 -3.92 -0.87
N VAL A 102 -12.59 -3.86 -0.23
CA VAL A 102 -13.79 -3.21 -0.79
C VAL A 102 -13.58 -1.71 -0.99
N LEU A 103 -13.05 -1.00 0.02
CA LEU A 103 -12.80 0.44 -0.06
C LEU A 103 -11.78 0.78 -1.15
N ILE A 104 -10.71 -0.02 -1.28
CA ILE A 104 -9.69 0.14 -2.32
C ILE A 104 -10.32 -0.06 -3.70
N SER A 105 -11.11 -1.12 -3.90
CA SER A 105 -11.81 -1.37 -5.16
C SER A 105 -12.76 -0.22 -5.53
N LEU A 106 -13.48 0.35 -4.55
CA LEU A 106 -14.35 1.50 -4.76
C LEU A 106 -13.55 2.75 -5.19
N GLY A 107 -12.44 3.03 -4.50
CA GLY A 107 -11.53 4.12 -4.85
C GLY A 107 -10.97 3.97 -6.27
N ALA A 108 -10.53 2.78 -6.63
CA ALA A 108 -10.04 2.46 -7.98
C ALA A 108 -11.11 2.66 -9.05
N ALA A 109 -12.36 2.22 -8.80
CA ALA A 109 -13.47 2.43 -9.71
C ALA A 109 -13.76 3.91 -9.94
N MET A 110 -13.76 4.72 -8.87
CA MET A 110 -13.93 6.18 -8.96
C MET A 110 -12.81 6.85 -9.77
N MET A 111 -11.56 6.41 -9.62
CA MET A 111 -10.45 6.89 -10.43
C MET A 111 -10.64 6.54 -11.92
N GLY A 112 -11.12 5.32 -12.22
CA GLY A 112 -11.45 4.90 -13.58
C GLY A 112 -12.55 5.76 -14.20
N VAL A 113 -13.63 6.03 -13.45
CA VAL A 113 -14.72 6.91 -13.90
C VAL A 113 -14.22 8.34 -14.15
N ALA A 114 -13.40 8.88 -13.25
CA ALA A 114 -12.83 10.22 -13.41
C ALA A 114 -11.93 10.31 -14.65
N ALA A 115 -11.10 9.30 -14.89
CA ALA A 115 -10.26 9.22 -16.09
C ALA A 115 -11.11 9.14 -17.38
N LEU A 116 -12.19 8.36 -17.37
CA LEU A 116 -13.10 8.24 -18.50
C LEU A 116 -13.83 9.57 -18.80
N ARG A 117 -14.27 10.28 -17.76
CA ARG A 117 -14.89 11.61 -17.90
C ARG A 117 -13.92 12.62 -18.51
N ARG A 118 -12.65 12.65 -18.08
CA ARG A 118 -11.62 13.52 -18.66
C ARG A 118 -11.39 13.22 -20.14
N ARG A 119 -11.34 11.94 -20.52
CA ARG A 119 -11.21 11.54 -21.94
C ARG A 119 -12.39 12.00 -22.79
N ARG A 120 -13.62 11.88 -22.27
CA ARG A 120 -14.82 12.34 -22.99
C ARG A 120 -14.91 13.87 -23.13
N ALA A 121 -14.37 14.63 -22.18
CA ALA A 121 -14.35 16.09 -22.26
C ALA A 121 -13.27 16.64 -23.20
N ALA A 122 -12.29 15.81 -23.59
CA ALA A 122 -11.20 16.16 -24.50
C ALA A 122 -11.44 15.68 -25.94
N ALA A 123 -12.55 14.98 -26.20
CA ALA A 123 -13.00 14.51 -27.51
C ALA A 123 -14.21 15.34 -27.95
#